data_AF-A0A1H6T773-F1
#
_entry.id   AF-A0A1H6T773-F1
#
_cell.length_a   1.000
_cell.length_b   1.000
_cell.length_c   1.000
_cell.angle_alpha   90.00
_cell.angle_beta   90.00
_cell.angle_gamma   90.00
#
_symmetry.space_group_name_H-M   'P 1'
#
loop_
_entity.id
_entity.type
_entity.pdbx_description
1 polymer ?
#
loop_
_entity_poly.entity_id
_entity_poly.type
_entity_poly.pdbx_seq_one_letter_code
_entity_poly.pdbx_strand_id
1 'polypeptide(L)'
;MINNVGETEATTYLGDSRESIRKKVELLIEELPAGIEKARSGDAEAAAVYLSATYKVLSAVLEEEAIAFEKYLDVQVKEPMKRP
;
A
#
# COMPACT_ATOMS: atom_id res chain seq x y z
N MET A 1 -32.64 -8.57 2.99
CA MET A 1 -31.19 -8.67 3.25
C MET A 1 -30.73 -7.28 3.64
N ILE A 2 -30.44 -7.06 4.93
CA ILE A 2 -29.85 -5.81 5.39
C ILE A 2 -28.35 -6.05 5.31
N ASN A 3 -27.70 -5.55 4.25
CA ASN A 3 -26.25 -5.49 4.23
C ASN A 3 -25.86 -4.42 5.26
N ASN A 4 -25.06 -4.79 6.26
CA ASN A 4 -24.56 -3.84 7.24
C ASN A 4 -23.73 -2.79 6.50
N VAL A 5 -24.16 -1.52 6.61
CA VAL A 5 -23.49 -0.39 5.96
C VAL A 5 -22.02 -0.31 6.36
N GLY A 6 -21.68 -0.68 7.61
CA GLY A 6 -20.31 -0.74 8.12
C GLY A 6 -19.41 -1.80 7.45
N GLU A 7 -19.93 -3.00 7.15
CA GLU A 7 -19.18 -4.01 6.38
C GLU A 7 -18.90 -3.55 4.96
N THR A 8 -19.87 -2.86 4.34
CA THR A 8 -19.75 -2.39 2.96
C THR A 8 -18.69 -1.28 2.86
N GLU A 9 -18.68 -0.32 3.79
CA GLU A 9 -17.69 0.76 3.84
C GLU A 9 -16.26 0.28 4.12
N ALA A 10 -16.07 -0.68 5.03
CA ALA A 10 -14.76 -1.26 5.31
C ALA A 10 -14.19 -2.03 4.12
N THR A 11 -15.05 -2.75 3.39
CA THR A 11 -14.65 -3.53 2.21
C THR A 11 -14.27 -2.59 1.04
N THR A 12 -15.00 -1.48 0.87
CA THR A 12 -14.64 -0.43 -0.10
C THR A 12 -13.30 0.21 0.25
N TYR A 13 -13.07 0.56 1.51
CA TYR A 13 -11.79 1.17 1.93
C TYR A 13 -10.58 0.26 1.70
N LEU A 14 -10.69 -1.04 2.03
CA LEU A 14 -9.63 -2.02 1.74
C LEU A 14 -9.42 -2.21 0.23
N GLY A 15 -10.50 -2.17 -0.56
CA GLY A 15 -10.43 -2.23 -2.02
C GLY A 15 -9.64 -1.06 -2.61
N ASP A 16 -10.01 0.16 -2.21
CA ASP A 16 -9.38 1.41 -2.66
C ASP A 16 -7.90 1.46 -2.26
N SER A 17 -7.59 1.08 -1.02
CA SER A 17 -6.23 0.97 -0.49
C SER A 17 -5.39 -0.01 -1.30
N ARG A 18 -5.94 -1.18 -1.65
CA ARG A 18 -5.23 -2.19 -2.45
C ARG A 18 -4.98 -1.73 -3.88
N GLU A 19 -5.92 -1.01 -4.48
CA GLU A 19 -5.72 -0.43 -5.81
C GLU A 19 -4.63 0.65 -5.80
N SER A 20 -4.64 1.52 -4.79
CA SER A 20 -3.61 2.54 -4.56
C SER A 20 -2.23 1.92 -4.36
N ILE A 21 -2.12 0.90 -3.50
CA ILE A 21 -0.88 0.13 -3.27
C ILE A 21 -0.40 -0.50 -4.58
N ARG A 22 -1.30 -1.11 -5.37
CA ARG A 22 -0.94 -1.72 -6.66
C ARG A 22 -0.28 -0.70 -7.59
N LYS A 23 -0.88 0.49 -7.75
CA LYS A 23 -0.32 1.57 -8.60
C LYS A 23 1.07 2.01 -8.13
N LYS A 24 1.28 2.12 -6.81
CA LYS A 24 2.58 2.47 -6.23
C LYS A 24 3.64 1.39 -6.50
N VAL A 25 3.27 0.11 -6.40
CA VAL A 25 4.17 -1.02 -6.67
C VAL A 25 4.48 -1.14 -8.17
N GLU A 26 3.51 -0.89 -9.04
CA GLU A 26 3.72 -0.88 -10.50
C GLU A 26 4.77 0.18 -10.89
N LEU A 27 4.65 1.40 -10.36
CA LEU A 27 5.65 2.46 -10.56
C LEU A 27 7.05 2.04 -10.09
N LEU A 28 7.16 1.32 -8.97
CA LEU A 28 8.45 0.79 -8.51
C LEU A 28 9.04 -0.22 -9.50
N ILE A 29 8.23 -1.17 -9.98
CA ILE A 29 8.67 -2.21 -10.90
C ILE A 29 9.15 -1.61 -12.23
N GLU A 30 8.51 -0.54 -12.70
CA GLU A 30 8.89 0.18 -13.92
C GLU A 30 10.25 0.90 -13.77
N GLU A 31 10.52 1.53 -12.62
CA GLU A 31 11.71 2.37 -12.41
C GLU A 31 12.93 1.60 -11.85
N LEU A 32 12.71 0.47 -11.19
CA LEU A 32 13.78 -0.36 -10.58
C LEU A 32 14.89 -0.74 -11.57
N PRO A 33 14.61 -1.18 -12.82
CA PRO A 33 15.64 -1.50 -13.79
C PRO A 33 16.58 -0.32 -14.10
N ALA A 34 16.03 0.90 -14.24
CA ALA A 34 16.83 2.09 -14.52
C ALA A 34 17.79 2.40 -13.35
N GLY A 35 17.31 2.28 -12.11
CA GLY A 35 18.14 2.43 -10.92
C GLY A 35 19.27 1.39 -10.83
N ILE A 36 19.00 0.14 -11.20
CA ILE A 36 20.00 -0.94 -11.24
C ILE A 36 21.08 -0.65 -12.27
N GLU A 37 20.71 -0.19 -13.47
CA GLU A 37 21.67 0.16 -14.51
C GLU A 37 22.55 1.34 -14.09
N LYS A 38 21.98 2.34 -13.38
CA LYS A 38 22.77 3.43 -12.79
C LYS A 38 23.79 2.93 -11.77
N ALA A 39 23.37 2.05 -10.86
CA ALA A 39 24.28 1.45 -9.89
C ALA A 39 25.41 0.64 -10.56
N ARG A 40 25.09 -0.13 -11.61
CA ARG A 40 26.07 -0.91 -12.39
C ARG A 40 27.05 -0.03 -13.16
N SER A 41 26.61 1.13 -13.64
CA SER A 41 27.46 2.09 -14.35
C SER A 41 28.45 2.83 -13.44
N GLY A 42 28.32 2.71 -12.12
CA GLY A 42 29.14 3.44 -11.14
C GLY A 42 28.65 4.87 -10.87
N ASP A 43 27.50 5.27 -11.42
CA ASP A 43 26.83 6.55 -11.17
C ASP A 43 26.16 6.51 -9.80
N ALA A 44 26.96 6.70 -8.74
CA ALA A 44 26.53 6.60 -7.36
C ALA A 44 25.48 7.65 -6.97
N GLU A 45 25.54 8.85 -7.56
CA GLU A 45 24.57 9.92 -7.30
C GLU A 45 23.21 9.54 -7.87
N ALA A 46 23.14 9.13 -9.15
CA ALA A 46 21.89 8.69 -9.74
C ALA A 46 21.33 7.45 -9.03
N ALA A 47 22.18 6.47 -8.69
CA ALA A 47 21.77 5.27 -7.96
C ALA A 47 21.17 5.62 -6.59
N ALA A 48 21.74 6.59 -5.86
CA ALA A 48 21.21 7.05 -4.58
C ALA A 48 19.82 7.70 -4.72
N VAL A 49 19.58 8.46 -5.80
CA VAL A 49 18.27 9.04 -6.10
C VAL A 49 17.21 7.95 -6.31
N TYR A 50 17.50 6.94 -7.14
CA TYR A 50 16.59 5.81 -7.36
C TYR A 50 16.32 5.02 -6.09
N LEU A 51 17.36 4.77 -5.27
CA LEU A 51 17.21 4.08 -3.99
C LEU A 51 16.32 4.87 -3.02
N SER A 52 16.51 6.19 -2.93
CA SER A 52 15.70 7.07 -2.08
C SER A 52 14.24 7.12 -2.54
N ALA A 53 14.00 7.22 -3.85
CA ALA A 53 12.65 7.16 -4.42
C ALA A 53 11.98 5.81 -4.11
N THR A 54 12.72 4.71 -4.29
CA THR A 54 12.24 3.36 -3.99
C THR A 54 11.82 3.23 -2.54
N TYR A 55 12.66 3.71 -1.62
CA TYR A 55 12.38 3.68 -0.19
C TYR A 55 11.10 4.46 0.15
N LYS A 56 10.94 5.68 -0.38
CA LYS A 56 9.75 6.52 -0.12
C LYS A 56 8.46 5.84 -0.56
N VAL A 57 8.46 5.21 -1.73
CA VAL A 57 7.26 4.52 -2.23
C VAL A 57 6.95 3.29 -1.40
N LEU A 58 7.96 2.48 -1.04
CA LEU A 58 7.77 1.32 -0.16
C LEU A 58 7.22 1.72 1.22
N SER A 59 7.76 2.79 1.83
CA SER A 59 7.24 3.33 3.09
C SER A 59 5.78 3.75 2.96
N ALA A 60 5.41 4.45 1.88
CA ALA A 60 4.04 4.88 1.63
C ALA A 60 3.07 3.71 1.38
N VAL A 61 3.55 2.59 0.82
CA VAL A 61 2.76 1.36 0.67
C VAL A 61 2.51 0.70 2.02
N LEU A 62 3.56 0.56 2.84
CA LEU A 62 3.46 -0.08 4.15
C LEU A 62 2.59 0.72 5.12
N GLU A 63 2.71 2.05 5.10
CA GLU A 63 1.89 2.94 5.92
C GLU A 63 0.41 2.86 5.53
N GLU A 64 0.11 2.83 4.23
CA GLU A 64 -1.27 2.69 3.74
C GLU A 64 -1.88 1.33 4.12
N GLU A 65 -1.12 0.23 3.96
CA GLU A 65 -1.57 -1.10 4.38
C GLU A 65 -1.82 -1.17 5.89
N ALA A 66 -0.95 -0.57 6.70
CA ALA A 66 -1.12 -0.51 8.16
C ALA A 66 -2.39 0.25 8.55
N ILE A 67 -2.62 1.44 7.97
CA ILE A 67 -3.83 2.25 8.22
C ILE A 67 -5.09 1.49 7.79
N ALA A 68 -5.04 0.81 6.63
CA ALA A 68 -6.18 0.07 6.12
C ALA A 68 -6.52 -1.15 7.00
N PHE A 69 -5.50 -1.84 7.49
CA PHE A 69 -5.67 -2.94 8.43
C PHE A 69 -6.22 -2.48 9.78
N GLU A 70 -5.70 -1.37 10.35
CA GLU A 70 -6.23 -0.78 11.58
C GLU A 70 -7.71 -0.42 11.45
N LYS A 71 -8.10 0.24 10.36
CA LYS A 71 -9.50 0.59 10.09
C LYS A 71 -10.40 -0.63 9.96
N TYR A 72 -9.93 -1.68 9.31
CA TYR A 72 -10.67 -2.94 9.21
C TYR A 72 -10.92 -3.55 10.59
N LEU A 73 -9.89 -3.60 11.46
CA LEU A 73 -10.05 -4.08 12.83
C LEU A 73 -11.02 -3.22 13.65
N ASP A 74 -10.93 -1.89 13.54
CA ASP A 74 -11.81 -0.96 14.24
C ASP A 74 -13.29 -1.16 13.88
N VAL A 75 -13.58 -1.46 12.61
CA VAL A 75 -14.96 -1.79 12.18
C VAL A 75 -15.41 -3.14 12.74
N GLN A 76 -14.54 -4.16 12.73
CA GLN A 76 -14.85 -5.50 13.27
C GLN A 76 -15.00 -5.53 14.80
N VAL A 77 -14.35 -4.60 15.53
CA VAL A 77 -14.48 -4.48 17.00
C VAL A 77 -15.74 -3.71 17.40
N LYS A 78 -16.16 -2.72 16.59
CA LYS A 78 -17.38 -1.93 16.85
C LYS A 78 -18.68 -2.66 16.49
N GLU A 79 -18.62 -3.66 15.61
CA GLU A 79 -19.69 -4.65 15.45
C GLU A 79 -19.31 -5.95 16.18
N PRO A 80 -19.62 -6.10 17.48
CA PRO A 80 -19.39 -7.38 18.12
C PRO A 80 -20.20 -8.43 17.36
N MET A 81 -19.49 -9.42 16.80
CA MET A 81 -20.05 -10.65 16.24
C MET A 81 -21.29 -11.04 17.06
N LYS A 82 -22.48 -10.83 16.49
CA LYS A 82 -23.69 -11.50 16.98
C LYS A 82 -23.49 -12.97 16.65
N ARG A 83 -22.88 -13.69 17.59
CA ARG A 83 -22.82 -15.16 17.52
C ARG A 83 -24.27 -15.66 17.50
N PRO A 84 -24.59 -16.65 16.63
CA PRO A 84 -25.91 -17.25 16.56
C PRO A 84 -26.32 -17.93 17.87
#